data_AF-A0A7S4QF78-F1
#
_entry.id   AF-A0A7S4QF78-F1
#
_cell.length_a   1.000
_cell.length_b   1.000
_cell.length_c   1.000
_cell.angle_alpha   90.00
_cell.angle_beta   90.00
_cell.angle_gamma   90.00
#
_symmetry.space_group_name_H-M   'P 1'
#
loop_
_entity.id
_entity.type
_entity.pdbx_description
1 polymer ?
#
loop_
_entity_poly.entity_id
_entity_poly.type
_entity_poly.pdbx_seq_one_letter_code
_entity_poly.pdbx_strand_id
1 'polypeptide(L)'
;GIMIVGMGSRAGLAMVGGILANRYNKEWRGQCGEVIHANYSGCITQLGWNKDNHALGFRDHVKGLADASMAAIGGWDADVSKLGDALLARQILDYDLVTQLKDEMNKLKVFRGYYNPTFAPPSTQTQKTNILGQKEAPNLKEALNTIRADIRYFKWRNGVVGHTTIIFAANEHHA
;
A
#
# COMPACT_ATOMS: atom_id res chain seq x y z
N GLY A 1 5.39 2.29 -10.75
CA GLY A 1 5.25 2.73 -9.34
C GLY A 1 3.81 2.57 -8.90
N ILE A 2 3.58 2.25 -7.65
CA ILE A 2 2.24 2.06 -7.07
C ILE A 2 2.05 3.11 -5.99
N MET A 3 0.98 3.89 -6.09
CA MET A 3 0.56 4.82 -5.05
C MET A 3 -0.79 4.40 -4.49
N ILE A 4 -0.94 4.34 -3.16
CA ILE A 4 -2.15 3.84 -2.51
C ILE A 4 -2.80 4.99 -1.73
N VAL A 5 -4.07 5.26 -1.98
CA VAL A 5 -4.88 6.11 -1.10
C VAL A 5 -5.44 5.21 0.01
N GLY A 6 -5.14 5.50 1.26
CA GLY A 6 -5.45 4.62 2.40
C GLY A 6 -4.37 3.58 2.67
N MET A 7 -3.09 3.96 2.65
CA MET A 7 -1.96 3.04 2.91
C MET A 7 -2.07 2.31 4.27
N GLY A 8 -2.70 2.94 5.25
CA GLY A 8 -2.94 2.41 6.59
C GLY A 8 -4.21 1.58 6.73
N SER A 9 -4.99 1.40 5.66
CA SER A 9 -6.14 0.49 5.68
C SER A 9 -5.70 -0.97 5.79
N ARG A 10 -6.63 -1.88 6.10
CA ARG A 10 -6.30 -3.32 6.14
C ARG A 10 -5.75 -3.81 4.79
N ALA A 11 -6.36 -3.38 3.69
CA ALA A 11 -5.91 -3.73 2.34
C ALA A 11 -4.58 -3.04 1.99
N GLY A 12 -4.42 -1.76 2.32
CA GLY A 12 -3.18 -1.01 2.09
C GLY A 12 -1.98 -1.64 2.81
N LEU A 13 -2.14 -1.96 4.09
CA LEU A 13 -1.08 -2.58 4.90
C LEU A 13 -0.74 -3.99 4.42
N ALA A 14 -1.75 -4.81 4.09
CA ALA A 14 -1.52 -6.14 3.53
C ALA A 14 -0.78 -6.06 2.18
N MET A 15 -1.16 -5.13 1.31
CA MET A 15 -0.51 -4.93 0.02
C MET A 15 0.95 -4.49 0.17
N VAL A 16 1.22 -3.48 0.99
CA VAL A 16 2.58 -2.99 1.25
C VAL A 16 3.43 -4.08 1.89
N GLY A 17 2.89 -4.77 2.91
CA GLY A 17 3.58 -5.85 3.62
C GLY A 17 3.89 -7.02 2.68
N GLY A 18 2.92 -7.46 1.87
CA GLY A 18 3.11 -8.54 0.90
C GLY A 18 4.16 -8.23 -0.17
N ILE A 19 4.18 -6.98 -0.68
CA ILE A 19 5.22 -6.57 -1.65
C ILE A 19 6.61 -6.56 -1.00
N LEU A 20 6.75 -6.01 0.21
CA LEU A 20 8.05 -6.00 0.90
C LEU A 20 8.51 -7.39 1.31
N ALA A 21 7.59 -8.26 1.74
CA ALA A 21 7.89 -9.66 2.06
C ALA A 21 8.48 -10.38 0.85
N ASN A 22 7.84 -10.25 -0.32
CA ASN A 22 8.33 -10.85 -1.56
C ASN A 22 9.65 -10.19 -2.03
N ARG A 23 9.76 -8.85 -1.97
CA ARG A 23 10.99 -8.13 -2.34
C ARG A 23 12.21 -8.59 -1.56
N TYR A 24 12.04 -8.82 -0.27
CA TYR A 24 13.12 -9.19 0.62
C TYR A 24 13.22 -10.70 0.85
N ASN A 25 12.50 -11.51 0.06
CA ASN A 25 12.45 -12.97 0.16
C ASN A 25 12.24 -13.45 1.60
N LYS A 26 11.28 -12.85 2.30
CA LYS A 26 11.01 -13.16 3.70
C LYS A 26 10.49 -14.57 3.86
N GLU A 27 10.91 -15.20 4.95
CA GLU A 27 10.32 -16.39 5.51
C GLU A 27 10.00 -16.14 6.98
N TRP A 28 8.96 -16.78 7.49
CA TRP A 28 8.51 -16.62 8.87
C TRP A 28 7.86 -17.89 9.37
N ARG A 29 7.70 -17.98 10.69
CA ARG A 29 6.93 -19.05 11.32
C ARG A 29 5.45 -18.70 11.34
N GLY A 30 4.64 -19.58 10.75
CA GLY A 30 3.19 -19.54 10.85
C GLY A 30 2.68 -19.94 12.23
N GLN A 31 1.36 -19.90 12.41
CA GLN A 31 0.72 -20.11 13.71
C GLN A 31 0.92 -21.53 14.26
N CYS A 32 1.13 -22.52 13.39
CA CYS A 32 1.38 -23.91 13.78
C CYS A 32 2.89 -24.26 13.78
N GLY A 33 3.76 -23.26 13.62
CA GLY A 33 5.22 -23.43 13.60
C GLY A 33 5.80 -23.84 12.25
N GLU A 34 4.98 -23.94 11.22
CA GLU A 34 5.39 -24.16 9.83
C GLU A 34 6.22 -22.99 9.30
N VAL A 35 7.20 -23.29 8.45
CA VAL A 35 7.96 -22.24 7.73
C VAL A 35 7.17 -21.84 6.50
N ILE A 36 6.83 -20.55 6.41
CA ILE A 36 6.13 -19.96 5.28
C ILE A 36 7.09 -19.05 4.52
N HIS A 37 7.10 -19.18 3.20
CA HIS A 37 7.86 -18.31 2.31
C HIS A 37 6.94 -17.26 1.68
N ALA A 38 7.42 -16.03 1.57
CA ALA A 38 6.71 -14.96 0.87
C ALA A 38 6.41 -15.39 -0.56
N ASN A 39 5.16 -15.20 -0.96
CA ASN A 39 4.70 -15.54 -2.30
C ASN A 39 3.58 -14.60 -2.73
N TYR A 40 3.18 -14.72 -4.00
CA TYR A 40 2.05 -14.00 -4.59
C TYR A 40 0.87 -14.93 -4.88
N SER A 41 0.64 -15.93 -4.04
CA SER A 41 -0.55 -16.79 -4.17
C SER A 41 -1.81 -15.93 -4.22
N GLY A 42 -2.68 -16.21 -5.19
CA GLY A 42 -3.88 -15.42 -5.47
C GLY A 42 -3.68 -14.19 -6.37
N CYS A 43 -2.45 -13.84 -6.74
CA CYS A 43 -2.19 -12.74 -7.69
C CYS A 43 -1.95 -13.29 -9.10
N ILE A 44 -3.00 -13.32 -9.92
CA ILE A 44 -2.94 -13.87 -11.29
C ILE A 44 -1.84 -13.25 -12.15
N THR A 45 -1.42 -12.01 -11.91
CA THR A 45 -0.36 -11.37 -12.70
C THR A 45 1.05 -11.77 -12.27
N GLN A 46 1.22 -12.30 -11.07
CA GLN A 46 2.52 -12.69 -10.50
C GLN A 46 2.72 -14.21 -10.46
N LEU A 47 1.66 -14.98 -10.74
CA LEU A 47 1.72 -16.42 -10.88
C LEU A 47 2.21 -16.80 -12.29
N GLY A 48 2.99 -17.87 -12.36
CA GLY A 48 3.39 -18.50 -13.61
C GLY A 48 2.18 -19.18 -14.28
N TRP A 49 2.25 -19.31 -15.60
CA TRP A 49 1.20 -20.02 -16.33
C TRP A 49 1.31 -21.52 -16.11
N ASN A 50 0.21 -22.16 -15.67
CA ASN A 50 0.11 -23.61 -15.56
C ASN A 50 -1.03 -24.13 -16.46
N LYS A 51 -0.68 -24.94 -17.46
CA LYS A 51 -1.64 -25.52 -18.42
C LYS A 51 -2.55 -26.58 -17.78
N ASP A 52 -2.07 -27.26 -16.73
CA ASP A 52 -2.79 -28.37 -16.09
C ASP A 52 -3.84 -27.87 -15.08
N ASN A 53 -3.67 -26.65 -14.57
CA ASN A 53 -4.56 -26.02 -13.57
C ASN A 53 -5.38 -24.84 -14.13
N HIS A 54 -5.89 -24.95 -15.37
CA HIS A 54 -6.76 -23.94 -15.99
C HIS A 54 -6.15 -22.51 -16.10
N ALA A 55 -4.86 -22.38 -16.40
CA ALA A 55 -4.27 -21.13 -16.90
C ALA A 55 -4.43 -19.89 -15.99
N LEU A 56 -4.11 -20.01 -14.70
CA LEU A 56 -4.38 -18.95 -13.70
C LEU A 56 -3.30 -17.84 -13.58
N GLY A 57 -2.23 -17.86 -14.38
CA GLY A 57 -1.07 -16.98 -14.17
C GLY A 57 -0.52 -16.30 -15.44
N PHE A 58 -0.12 -15.02 -15.35
CA PHE A 58 0.33 -14.21 -16.50
C PHE A 58 1.81 -13.80 -16.49
N ARG A 59 2.58 -14.06 -15.43
CA ARG A 59 3.95 -13.51 -15.23
C ARG A 59 4.88 -13.71 -16.43
N ASP A 60 4.79 -14.88 -17.08
CA ASP A 60 5.64 -15.26 -18.21
C ASP A 60 4.87 -15.32 -19.55
N HIS A 61 3.57 -15.03 -19.53
CA HIS A 61 2.71 -15.05 -20.72
C HIS A 61 2.49 -13.67 -21.33
N VAL A 62 2.61 -12.60 -20.53
CA VAL A 62 2.47 -11.23 -21.01
C VAL A 62 3.85 -10.56 -21.04
N LYS A 63 4.36 -10.32 -22.24
CA LYS A 63 5.67 -9.67 -22.43
C LYS A 63 5.66 -8.27 -21.79
N GLY A 64 6.64 -8.00 -20.94
CA GLY A 64 6.78 -6.71 -20.26
C GLY A 64 5.86 -6.52 -19.05
N LEU A 65 5.21 -7.59 -18.57
CA LEU A 65 4.46 -7.55 -17.32
C LEU A 65 5.43 -7.30 -16.15
N ALA A 66 5.11 -6.31 -15.32
CA ALA A 66 5.98 -5.89 -14.24
C ALA A 66 5.93 -6.86 -13.06
N ASP A 67 7.10 -7.09 -12.46
CA ASP A 67 7.22 -7.77 -11.18
C ASP A 67 6.78 -6.81 -10.06
N ALA A 68 5.77 -7.22 -9.29
CA ALA A 68 5.23 -6.40 -8.20
C ALA A 68 6.27 -6.15 -7.09
N SER A 69 7.24 -7.06 -6.89
CA SER A 69 8.30 -6.92 -5.90
C SER A 69 9.25 -5.76 -6.24
N MET A 70 9.39 -5.42 -7.52
CA MET A 70 10.21 -4.31 -8.01
C MET A 70 9.52 -2.95 -7.97
N ALA A 71 8.21 -2.89 -7.68
CA ALA A 71 7.48 -1.63 -7.72
C ALA A 71 7.90 -0.67 -6.59
N ALA A 72 8.26 0.57 -6.92
CA ALA A 72 8.26 1.65 -5.93
C ALA A 72 6.86 1.81 -5.33
N ILE A 73 6.75 1.96 -4.00
CA ILE A 73 5.49 2.07 -3.26
C ILE A 73 5.45 3.37 -2.48
N GLY A 74 4.32 4.07 -2.51
CA GLY A 74 4.04 5.24 -1.69
C GLY A 74 2.54 5.50 -1.65
N GLY A 75 2.15 6.68 -1.18
CA GLY A 75 0.73 7.05 -1.14
C GLY A 75 0.36 7.84 0.09
N TRP A 76 -0.93 7.90 0.35
CA TRP A 76 -1.54 8.78 1.35
C TRP A 76 -2.29 7.98 2.40
N ASP A 77 -2.32 8.50 3.61
CA ASP A 77 -3.23 8.04 4.64
C ASP A 77 -3.56 9.19 5.59
N ALA A 78 -4.82 9.32 6.00
CA ALA A 78 -5.29 10.37 6.89
C ALA A 78 -5.10 10.02 8.37
N ASP A 79 -4.99 8.73 8.70
CA ASP A 79 -4.98 8.21 10.06
C ASP A 79 -3.58 7.89 10.56
N VAL A 80 -2.70 7.36 9.70
CA VAL A 80 -1.38 6.86 10.11
C VAL A 80 -0.24 7.48 9.29
N SER A 81 0.91 7.64 9.93
CA SER A 81 2.18 8.03 9.27
C SER A 81 3.27 6.96 9.37
N LYS A 82 3.07 5.93 10.20
CA LYS A 82 3.98 4.82 10.47
C LYS A 82 3.31 3.49 10.16
N LEU A 83 3.55 2.94 8.98
CA LEU A 83 2.83 1.76 8.47
C LEU A 83 3.17 0.47 9.22
N GLY A 84 4.41 0.31 9.70
CA GLY A 84 4.80 -0.86 10.49
C GLY A 84 4.09 -0.91 11.84
N ASP A 85 3.99 0.24 12.51
CA ASP A 85 3.25 0.35 13.78
C ASP A 85 1.75 0.08 13.54
N ALA A 86 1.21 0.62 12.45
CA ALA A 86 -0.15 0.41 12.01
C ALA A 86 -0.46 -1.06 11.65
N LEU A 87 0.49 -1.78 11.04
CA LEU A 87 0.38 -3.20 10.71
C LEU A 87 0.36 -4.07 11.97
N LEU A 88 1.26 -3.79 12.92
CA LEU A 88 1.31 -4.47 14.21
C LEU A 88 0.01 -4.31 15.00
N ALA A 89 -0.52 -3.10 15.09
CA ALA A 89 -1.75 -2.82 15.82
C ALA A 89 -2.99 -3.52 15.22
N ARG A 90 -3.03 -3.72 13.90
CA ARG A 90 -4.23 -4.24 13.20
C ARG A 90 -4.25 -5.76 13.03
N GLN A 91 -3.17 -6.46 13.37
CA GLN A 91 -3.07 -7.93 13.37
C GLN A 91 -3.58 -8.55 12.06
N ILE A 92 -3.04 -8.10 10.93
CA ILE A 92 -3.47 -8.52 9.58
C ILE A 92 -2.63 -9.68 9.05
N LEU A 93 -1.32 -9.66 9.34
CA LEU A 93 -0.35 -10.67 8.92
C LEU A 93 0.20 -11.37 10.16
N ASP A 94 0.80 -12.53 9.98
CA ASP A 94 1.42 -13.28 11.07
C ASP A 94 2.44 -12.43 11.83
N TYR A 95 2.40 -12.53 13.16
CA TYR A 95 3.20 -11.68 14.04
C TYR A 95 4.70 -11.73 13.70
N ASP A 96 5.23 -12.92 13.41
CA ASP A 96 6.65 -13.10 13.06
C ASP A 96 7.03 -12.42 11.74
N LEU A 97 6.12 -12.36 10.77
CA LEU A 97 6.34 -11.56 9.57
C LEU A 97 6.28 -10.06 9.87
N VAL A 98 5.32 -9.63 10.69
CA VAL A 98 5.13 -8.21 11.02
C VAL A 98 6.35 -7.65 11.73
N THR A 99 6.93 -8.36 12.70
CA THR A 99 8.14 -7.91 13.42
C THR A 99 9.31 -7.70 12.46
N GLN A 100 9.47 -8.56 11.46
CA GLN A 100 10.51 -8.44 10.44
C GLN A 100 10.30 -7.27 9.46
N LEU A 101 9.05 -6.87 9.19
CA LEU A 101 8.71 -5.83 8.22
C LEU A 101 8.53 -4.44 8.84
N LYS A 102 8.26 -4.37 10.14
CA LYS A 102 7.84 -3.15 10.85
C LYS A 102 8.74 -1.95 10.56
N ASP A 103 10.06 -2.12 10.72
CA ASP A 103 11.01 -1.01 10.58
C ASP A 103 11.13 -0.55 9.13
N GLU A 104 11.12 -1.47 8.17
CA GLU A 104 11.12 -1.14 6.73
C GLU A 104 9.83 -0.43 6.32
N MET A 105 8.68 -0.88 6.79
CA MET A 105 7.40 -0.22 6.54
C MET A 105 7.33 1.18 7.15
N ASN A 106 7.95 1.41 8.31
CA ASN A 106 8.02 2.72 8.95
C ASN A 106 8.94 3.71 8.23
N LYS A 107 9.87 3.23 7.38
CA LYS A 107 10.72 4.09 6.54
C LYS A 107 9.99 4.60 5.29
N LEU A 108 8.87 3.99 4.91
CA LEU A 108 8.09 4.42 3.75
C LEU A 108 7.47 5.79 4.00
N LYS A 109 7.57 6.67 3.00
CA LYS A 109 6.94 7.99 3.06
C LYS A 109 5.43 7.84 2.89
N VAL A 110 4.68 8.14 3.94
CA VAL A 110 3.23 8.34 3.88
C VAL A 110 2.94 9.83 3.72
N PHE A 111 2.31 10.22 2.63
CA PHE A 111 1.82 11.57 2.41
C PHE A 111 0.57 11.82 3.26
N ARG A 112 0.35 13.09 3.60
CA ARG A 112 -0.84 13.50 4.35
C ARG A 112 -2.09 13.34 3.50
N GLY A 113 -3.11 12.65 4.01
CA GLY A 113 -4.37 12.46 3.30
C GLY A 113 -5.19 13.75 3.19
N TYR A 114 -5.90 13.93 2.08
CA TYR A 114 -7.00 14.89 2.04
C TYR A 114 -8.19 14.30 2.80
N TYR A 115 -8.77 15.08 3.71
CA TYR A 115 -9.93 14.66 4.48
C TYR A 115 -10.99 15.74 4.43
N ASN A 116 -12.17 15.38 3.95
CA ASN A 116 -13.36 16.19 4.04
C ASN A 116 -14.39 15.47 4.92
N PRO A 117 -14.74 16.00 6.11
CA PRO A 117 -15.65 15.34 7.03
C PRO A 117 -17.05 15.15 6.47
N THR A 118 -17.46 15.88 5.42
CA THR A 118 -18.78 15.71 4.79
C THR A 118 -18.94 14.37 4.08
N PHE A 119 -17.84 13.73 3.67
CA PHE A 119 -17.84 12.41 3.01
C PHE A 119 -17.63 11.25 4.00
N ALA A 120 -17.46 11.55 5.28
CA ALA A 120 -17.17 10.54 6.30
C ALA A 120 -18.41 10.30 7.17
N PRO A 121 -18.83 9.03 7.36
CA PRO A 121 -19.87 8.72 8.34
C PRO A 121 -19.50 9.27 9.72
N PRO A 122 -20.46 9.78 10.52
CA PRO A 122 -20.19 10.33 11.85
C PRO A 122 -19.42 9.37 12.77
N SER A 123 -19.67 8.06 12.65
CA SER A 123 -19.00 6.99 13.39
C SER A 123 -17.53 6.79 13.03
N THR A 124 -17.08 7.32 11.89
CA THR A 124 -15.69 7.21 11.40
C THR A 124 -14.89 8.51 11.58
N GLN A 125 -15.48 9.50 12.25
CA GLN A 125 -14.80 10.73 12.67
C GLN A 125 -13.88 10.46 13.86
N THR A 126 -12.98 9.49 13.72
CA THR A 126 -11.82 9.38 14.60
C THR A 126 -10.87 10.53 14.31
N GLN A 127 -10.07 10.92 15.30
CA GLN A 127 -9.09 11.98 15.15
C GLN A 127 -8.07 11.61 14.06
N LYS A 128 -8.24 12.20 12.87
CA LYS A 128 -7.30 12.04 11.76
C LYS A 128 -6.00 12.74 12.13
N THR A 129 -4.89 12.01 12.17
CA THR A 129 -3.59 12.53 12.65
C THR A 129 -2.64 12.94 11.53
N ASN A 130 -2.90 12.52 10.29
CA ASN A 130 -2.01 12.73 9.13
C ASN A 130 -2.76 13.35 7.94
N ILE A 131 -3.44 14.48 8.16
CA ILE A 131 -4.23 15.16 7.13
C ILE A 131 -3.55 16.40 6.57
N LEU A 132 -3.91 16.78 5.35
CA LEU A 132 -3.60 18.10 4.80
C LEU A 132 -4.31 19.17 5.65
N GLY A 133 -3.54 20.12 6.16
CA GLY A 133 -4.07 21.20 6.97
C GLY A 133 -4.55 22.37 6.12
N GLN A 134 -5.09 23.39 6.79
CA GLN A 134 -5.59 24.60 6.15
C GLN A 134 -4.52 25.36 5.36
N LYS A 135 -3.23 25.17 5.69
CA LYS A 135 -2.12 25.80 4.96
C LYS A 135 -1.85 25.11 3.62
N GLU A 136 -1.92 23.77 3.59
CA GLU A 136 -1.64 22.97 2.40
C GLU A 136 -2.87 22.74 1.51
N ALA A 137 -4.07 22.87 2.06
CA ALA A 137 -5.33 22.63 1.37
C ALA A 137 -6.44 23.60 1.82
N PRO A 138 -6.27 24.94 1.70
CA PRO A 138 -7.29 25.91 2.09
C PRO A 138 -8.58 25.81 1.27
N ASN A 139 -8.51 25.19 0.08
CA ASN A 139 -9.63 24.92 -0.81
C ASN A 139 -9.32 23.69 -1.69
N LEU A 140 -10.32 23.19 -2.43
CA LEU A 140 -10.20 21.98 -3.25
C LEU A 140 -9.13 22.10 -4.35
N LYS A 141 -8.95 23.30 -4.92
CA LYS A 141 -7.94 23.54 -5.96
C LYS A 141 -6.53 23.35 -5.39
N GLU A 142 -6.25 23.88 -4.21
CA GLU A 142 -4.95 23.71 -3.56
C GLU A 142 -4.74 22.29 -3.05
N ALA A 143 -5.78 21.62 -2.54
CA ALA A 143 -5.71 20.20 -2.22
C ALA A 143 -5.29 19.36 -3.43
N LEU A 144 -5.89 19.62 -4.60
CA LEU A 144 -5.54 18.96 -5.85
C LEU A 144 -4.11 19.27 -6.30
N ASN A 145 -3.67 20.52 -6.17
CA ASN A 145 -2.29 20.93 -6.47
C ASN A 145 -1.28 20.16 -5.60
N THR A 146 -1.57 20.03 -4.30
CA THR A 146 -0.75 19.28 -3.34
C THR A 146 -0.67 17.80 -3.70
N ILE A 147 -1.80 17.13 -3.97
CA ILE A 147 -1.80 15.72 -4.40
C ILE A 147 -0.99 15.53 -5.69
N ARG A 148 -1.13 16.44 -6.66
CA ARG A 148 -0.35 16.41 -7.90
C ARG A 148 1.15 16.62 -7.65
N ALA A 149 1.52 17.44 -6.66
CA ALA A 149 2.90 17.63 -6.25
C ALA A 149 3.48 16.37 -5.58
N ASP A 150 2.71 15.72 -4.70
CA ASP A 150 3.09 14.45 -4.07
C ASP A 150 3.38 13.36 -5.10
N ILE A 151 2.55 13.25 -6.15
CA ILE A 151 2.77 12.30 -7.25
C ILE A 151 4.10 12.60 -7.97
N ARG A 152 4.37 13.86 -8.30
CA ARG A 152 5.63 14.26 -8.96
C ARG A 152 6.83 13.95 -8.07
N TYR A 153 6.74 14.30 -6.80
CA TYR A 153 7.78 14.05 -5.81
C TYR A 153 8.04 12.55 -5.64
N PHE A 154 6.99 11.73 -5.54
CA PHE A 154 7.10 10.27 -5.47
C PHE A 154 7.83 9.70 -6.68
N LYS A 155 7.45 10.11 -7.90
CA LYS A 155 8.10 9.63 -9.12
C LYS A 155 9.58 10.01 -9.17
N TRP A 156 9.89 11.28 -8.87
CA TRP A 156 11.27 11.79 -8.83
C TRP A 156 12.12 11.06 -7.78
N ARG A 157 11.63 10.99 -6.53
CA ARG A 157 12.37 10.42 -5.40
C ARG A 157 12.68 8.94 -5.57
N ASN A 158 11.80 8.20 -6.25
CA ASN A 158 11.93 6.75 -6.44
C ASN A 158 12.43 6.37 -7.85
N GLY A 159 12.86 7.33 -8.68
CA GLY A 159 13.37 7.05 -10.02
C GLY A 159 12.35 6.36 -10.94
N VAL A 160 11.05 6.66 -10.79
CA VAL A 160 10.00 6.00 -11.58
C VAL A 160 9.98 6.57 -12.99
N VAL A 161 10.61 5.86 -13.92
CA VAL A 161 10.66 6.19 -15.36
C VAL A 161 9.42 5.72 -16.13
N GLY A 162 8.71 4.72 -15.61
CA GLY A 162 7.53 4.11 -16.26
C GLY A 162 6.18 4.60 -15.72
N HIS A 163 5.18 3.72 -15.83
CA HIS A 163 3.82 3.97 -15.37
C HIS A 163 3.74 4.09 -13.84
N THR A 164 2.86 4.98 -13.39
CA THR A 164 2.43 5.06 -11.99
C THR A 164 0.94 4.81 -11.93
N THR A 165 0.53 3.83 -11.14
CA THR A 165 -0.87 3.51 -10.89
C THR A 165 -1.25 3.99 -9.50
N ILE A 166 -2.39 4.67 -9.38
CA ILE A 166 -2.97 5.08 -8.11
C ILE A 166 -4.13 4.12 -7.81
N ILE A 167 -4.12 3.50 -6.63
CA ILE A 167 -5.14 2.56 -6.17
C ILE A 167 -5.83 3.16 -4.96
N PHE A 168 -7.16 3.24 -5.01
CA PHE A 168 -7.95 3.69 -3.87
C PHE A 168 -8.30 2.49 -2.99
N ALA A 169 -7.79 2.49 -1.75
CA ALA A 169 -8.00 1.44 -0.75
C ALA A 169 -8.37 2.01 0.62
N ALA A 170 -8.81 3.26 0.67
CA ALA A 170 -9.31 3.91 1.88
C ALA A 170 -10.76 3.49 2.17
N ASN A 171 -11.28 3.91 3.32
CA ASN A 171 -12.65 3.61 3.74
C ASN A 171 -13.68 4.09 2.69
N GLU A 172 -14.81 3.40 2.62
CA GLU A 172 -15.94 3.80 1.79
C GLU A 172 -16.46 5.19 2.20
N HIS A 173 -16.77 6.00 1.19
CA HIS A 173 -17.37 7.31 1.36
C HIS A 173 -18.85 7.25 1.01
N HIS A 174 -19.68 7.96 1.76
CA HIS A 174 -21.05 8.26 1.32
C HIS A 174 -20.97 9.41 0.31
N ALA A 175 -21.56 9.20 -0.88
CA ALA A 175 -21.71 10.20 -1.92
C ALA A 175 -22.91 11.10 -1.64
#